data_AF-K1RD35-F1
#
_entry.id   AF-K1RD35-F1
#
_cell.length_a   1.000
_cell.length_b   1.000
_cell.length_c   1.000
_cell.angle_alpha   90.00
_cell.angle_beta   90.00
_cell.angle_gamma   90.00
#
_symmetry.space_group_name_H-M   'P 1'
#
loop_
_entity.id
_entity.type
_entity.pdbx_description
1 polymer ?
#
loop_
_entity_poly.entity_id
_entity_poly.type
_entity_poly.pdbx_seq_one_letter_code
_entity_poly.pdbx_strand_id
1 'polypeptide(L)'
;MGITNKWLNPYQRSYQQIKAKLIEGLTNIRDKNGDILITDYSEGNILIIILSLFAAIAEVLHYYIDNVARETFLPTARKYDSVVKQGKLVDYNTKSAIAASVDVTLTRSITSENIGANILIPAGTVFTDNSGNVWMSSRDVTWWPNTTTCKVPLVQHEIYGNSRLNGIIIPTDDRVIITLGTLPNGKYYEHGTMSLKIGGETWVLVDTFAYSKPKDKHFMVSVDSALNPYLHFGDGLYGAKPNAGDRITEVIFYLTKGYNGNIGSGSITTVPAVISGVISDATVSNAYAAAGGSNYENFQMIKEHIPLSVKTLGVAITAQDFADLAMTVEGVNKAAVDYECSRKLTVYINPDNGSSAGDARIDKVYNLLS
;
A
#
# COMPACT_ATOMS: atom_id res chain seq x y z
N MET A 1 -17.21 3.68 -27.80
CA MET A 1 -17.35 3.92 -29.25
C MET A 1 -16.29 3.11 -29.96
N GLY A 2 -16.67 2.10 -30.76
CA GLY A 2 -15.70 1.46 -31.64
C GLY A 2 -15.26 2.47 -32.68
N ILE A 3 -13.98 2.81 -32.70
CA ILE A 3 -13.41 3.63 -33.77
C ILE A 3 -13.41 2.72 -35.00
N THR A 4 -14.46 2.79 -35.81
CA THR A 4 -14.55 2.07 -37.09
C THR A 4 -13.60 2.73 -38.08
N ASN A 5 -12.31 2.43 -37.92
CA ASN A 5 -11.32 2.75 -38.94
C ASN A 5 -11.60 1.87 -40.15
N LYS A 6 -11.97 2.49 -41.28
CA LYS A 6 -12.26 1.80 -42.55
C LYS A 6 -11.04 1.06 -43.13
N TRP A 7 -9.84 1.37 -42.63
CA TRP A 7 -8.57 0.92 -43.22
C TRP A 7 -7.92 -0.24 -42.45
N LEU A 8 -7.93 -0.20 -41.11
CA LEU A 8 -7.30 -1.23 -40.26
C LEU A 8 -8.09 -1.41 -38.96
N ASN A 9 -8.40 -2.66 -38.60
CA ASN A 9 -8.96 -3.00 -37.29
C ASN A 9 -7.82 -3.35 -36.28
N PRO A 10 -8.08 -3.36 -34.96
CA PRO A 10 -7.05 -3.70 -33.96
C PRO A 10 -6.42 -5.09 -34.12
N TYR A 11 -7.06 -5.99 -34.87
CA TYR A 11 -6.60 -7.35 -35.14
C TYR A 11 -5.86 -7.49 -36.48
N GLN A 12 -5.78 -6.41 -37.27
CA GLN A 12 -5.19 -6.34 -38.60
C GLN A 12 -4.04 -5.33 -38.62
N ARG A 13 -3.02 -5.53 -37.78
CA ARG A 13 -1.90 -4.60 -37.61
C ARG A 13 -0.52 -5.22 -37.80
N SER A 14 -0.45 -6.45 -38.29
CA SER A 14 0.85 -7.03 -38.66
C SER A 14 1.38 -6.37 -39.94
N TYR A 15 2.70 -6.40 -40.11
CA TYR A 15 3.36 -5.92 -41.32
C TYR A 15 2.68 -6.40 -42.61
N GLN A 16 2.39 -7.71 -42.70
CA GLN A 16 1.77 -8.32 -43.89
C GLN A 16 0.36 -7.78 -44.13
N GLN A 17 -0.44 -7.62 -43.07
CA GLN A 17 -1.80 -7.10 -43.17
C GLN A 17 -1.81 -5.63 -43.58
N ILE A 18 -0.93 -4.82 -43.00
CA ILE A 18 -0.78 -3.40 -43.33
C ILE A 18 -0.32 -3.26 -44.79
N LYS A 19 0.72 -4.00 -45.19
CA LYS A 19 1.23 -4.00 -46.57
C LYS A 19 0.14 -4.39 -47.57
N ALA A 20 -0.58 -5.48 -47.32
CA ALA A 20 -1.67 -5.93 -48.19
C ALA A 20 -2.77 -4.86 -48.34
N LYS A 21 -3.14 -4.19 -47.23
CA LYS A 21 -4.13 -3.11 -47.24
C LYS A 21 -3.65 -1.85 -47.96
N LEU A 22 -2.36 -1.52 -47.86
CA LEU A 22 -1.77 -0.41 -48.62
C LEU A 22 -1.77 -0.72 -50.13
N ILE A 23 -1.45 -1.96 -50.52
CA ILE A 23 -1.50 -2.41 -51.92
C ILE A 23 -2.94 -2.37 -52.44
N GLU A 24 -3.92 -2.86 -51.66
CA GLU A 24 -5.35 -2.74 -51.98
C GLU A 24 -5.81 -1.27 -52.09
N GLY A 25 -5.23 -0.36 -51.29
CA GLY A 25 -5.48 1.08 -51.43
C GLY A 25 -5.00 1.63 -52.79
N LEU A 26 -3.86 1.16 -53.27
CA LEU A 26 -3.25 1.62 -54.52
C LEU A 26 -3.98 1.11 -55.77
N THR A 27 -4.52 -0.11 -55.73
CA THR A 27 -5.31 -0.67 -56.84
C THR A 27 -6.60 0.13 -57.11
N ASN A 28 -7.07 0.87 -56.10
CA ASN A 28 -8.27 1.70 -56.18
C ASN A 28 -7.99 3.13 -56.69
N ILE A 29 -6.73 3.54 -56.85
CA ILE A 29 -6.39 4.88 -57.35
C ILE A 29 -6.51 4.89 -58.87
N ARG A 30 -7.40 5.77 -59.37
CA ARG A 30 -7.73 5.90 -60.79
C ARG A 30 -7.24 7.25 -61.32
N ASP A 31 -6.79 7.28 -62.57
CA ASP A 31 -6.48 8.53 -63.28
C ASP A 31 -7.78 9.29 -63.62
N LYS A 32 -7.67 10.53 -64.08
CA LYS A 32 -8.76 11.37 -64.61
C LYS A 32 -9.59 10.68 -65.70
N ASN A 33 -9.00 9.70 -66.39
CA ASN A 33 -9.64 8.91 -67.43
C ASN A 33 -10.28 7.60 -66.92
N GLY A 34 -10.18 7.29 -65.63
CA GLY A 34 -10.78 6.09 -65.01
C GLY A 34 -9.92 4.82 -65.06
N ASP A 35 -8.71 4.90 -65.61
CA ASP A 35 -7.75 3.79 -65.66
C ASP A 35 -6.99 3.62 -64.34
N ILE A 36 -6.58 2.38 -64.03
CA ILE A 36 -5.78 2.08 -62.84
C ILE A 36 -4.36 2.62 -63.07
N LEU A 37 -3.91 3.50 -62.18
CA LEU A 37 -2.62 4.19 -62.33
C LEU A 37 -1.41 3.29 -62.11
N ILE A 38 -1.50 2.34 -61.19
CA ILE A 38 -0.40 1.45 -60.81
C ILE A 38 -0.80 0.02 -61.16
N THR A 39 -0.03 -0.64 -62.03
CA THR A 39 -0.34 -1.99 -62.53
C THR A 39 0.70 -3.04 -62.13
N ASP A 40 1.89 -2.62 -61.69
CA ASP A 40 2.96 -3.52 -61.22
C ASP A 40 3.01 -3.55 -59.69
N TYR A 41 2.77 -4.75 -59.15
CA TYR A 41 2.75 -5.05 -57.72
C TYR A 41 3.84 -6.06 -57.32
N SER A 42 4.83 -6.28 -58.19
CA SER A 42 5.93 -7.18 -57.90
C SER A 42 6.78 -6.70 -56.71
N GLU A 43 7.32 -7.64 -55.94
CA GLU A 43 8.17 -7.34 -54.78
C GLU A 43 9.46 -6.58 -55.16
N GLY A 44 9.89 -6.67 -56.43
CA GLY A 44 11.04 -5.93 -56.95
C GLY A 44 10.74 -4.47 -57.32
N ASN A 45 9.47 -4.07 -57.36
CA ASN A 45 9.10 -2.70 -57.70
C ASN A 45 9.46 -1.73 -56.55
N ILE A 46 10.15 -0.64 -56.87
CA ILE A 46 10.60 0.34 -55.89
C ILE A 46 9.45 0.95 -55.06
N LEU A 47 8.27 1.13 -55.65
CA LEU A 47 7.09 1.63 -54.92
C LEU A 47 6.65 0.60 -53.87
N ILE A 48 6.63 -0.69 -54.21
CA ILE A 48 6.28 -1.78 -53.30
C ILE A 48 7.32 -1.93 -52.18
N ILE A 49 8.60 -1.71 -52.48
CA ILE A 49 9.67 -1.69 -51.47
C ILE A 49 9.48 -0.50 -50.50
N ILE A 50 9.19 0.69 -51.00
CA ILE A 50 8.92 1.88 -50.15
C ILE A 50 7.69 1.63 -49.27
N LEU A 51 6.61 1.07 -49.81
CA LEU A 51 5.40 0.74 -49.04
C LEU A 51 5.68 -0.32 -47.97
N SER A 52 6.54 -1.29 -48.29
CA SER A 52 7.01 -2.28 -47.32
C SER A 52 7.74 -1.60 -46.16
N LEU A 53 8.62 -0.64 -46.44
CA LEU A 53 9.28 0.15 -45.39
C LEU A 53 8.26 0.90 -44.51
N PHE A 54 7.27 1.57 -45.12
CA PHE A 54 6.21 2.24 -44.36
C PHE A 54 5.36 1.28 -43.54
N ALA A 55 5.04 0.10 -44.07
CA ALA A 55 4.30 -0.93 -43.34
C ALA A 55 5.08 -1.42 -42.11
N ALA A 56 6.40 -1.58 -42.22
CA ALA A 56 7.25 -1.95 -41.09
C ALA A 56 7.29 -0.85 -40.00
N ILE A 57 7.42 0.42 -40.41
CA ILE A 57 7.34 1.57 -39.48
C ILE A 57 5.97 1.60 -38.79
N ALA A 58 4.89 1.40 -39.54
CA ALA A 58 3.53 1.42 -39.02
C ALA A 58 3.27 0.30 -38.01
N GLU A 59 3.79 -0.92 -38.23
CA GLU A 59 3.69 -2.02 -37.26
C GLU A 59 4.35 -1.66 -35.93
N VAL A 60 5.56 -1.08 -35.98
CA VAL A 60 6.29 -0.66 -34.77
C VAL A 60 5.55 0.46 -34.03
N LEU A 61 5.01 1.46 -34.76
CA LEU A 61 4.20 2.52 -34.16
C LEU A 61 2.91 1.99 -33.52
N HIS A 62 2.21 1.07 -34.20
CA HIS A 62 1.03 0.43 -33.65
C HIS A 62 1.33 -0.38 -32.39
N TYR A 63 2.46 -1.10 -32.36
CA TYR A 63 2.93 -1.78 -31.16
C TYR A 63 3.09 -0.81 -29.97
N TYR A 64 3.69 0.36 -30.20
CA TYR A 64 3.81 1.38 -29.14
C TYR A 64 2.45 1.93 -28.70
N ILE A 65 1.57 2.27 -29.64
CA ILE A 65 0.23 2.80 -29.33
C ILE A 65 -0.58 1.78 -28.53
N ASP A 66 -0.55 0.51 -28.92
CA ASP A 66 -1.31 -0.54 -28.23
C ASP A 66 -0.78 -0.81 -26.82
N ASN A 67 0.53 -0.71 -26.62
CA ASN A 67 1.12 -0.79 -25.28
C ASN A 67 0.69 0.40 -24.41
N VAL A 68 0.73 1.63 -24.95
CA VAL A 68 0.28 2.82 -24.20
C VAL A 68 -1.22 2.74 -23.89
N ALA A 69 -2.05 2.29 -24.84
CA ALA A 69 -3.48 2.12 -24.64
C ALA A 69 -3.79 1.09 -23.55
N ARG A 70 -3.04 -0.02 -23.48
CA ARG A 70 -3.19 -1.02 -22.40
C ARG A 70 -2.84 -0.44 -21.03
N GLU A 71 -1.83 0.44 -20.95
CA GLU A 71 -1.45 1.10 -19.69
C GLU A 71 -2.43 2.21 -19.26
N THR A 72 -3.43 2.56 -20.09
CA THR A 72 -4.41 3.62 -19.77
C THR A 72 -5.54 3.12 -18.87
N PHE A 73 -5.87 1.82 -18.90
CA PHE A 73 -6.94 1.24 -18.08
C PHE A 73 -6.39 0.31 -17.01
N LEU A 74 -6.91 0.42 -15.79
CA LEU A 74 -6.48 -0.38 -14.63
C LEU A 74 -6.53 -1.89 -14.86
N PRO A 75 -7.59 -2.48 -15.45
CA PRO A 75 -7.62 -3.92 -15.68
C PRO A 75 -6.54 -4.39 -16.65
N THR A 76 -6.20 -3.59 -17.67
CA THR A 76 -5.26 -3.97 -18.74
C THR A 76 -3.82 -3.54 -18.50
N ALA A 77 -3.58 -2.60 -17.59
CA ALA A 77 -2.24 -2.12 -17.24
C ALA A 77 -1.37 -3.29 -16.75
N ARG A 78 -0.08 -3.26 -17.11
CA ARG A 78 0.92 -4.27 -16.74
C ARG A 78 2.10 -3.69 -15.98
N LYS A 79 2.31 -2.37 -16.03
CA LYS A 79 3.39 -1.72 -15.28
C LYS A 79 2.90 -1.24 -13.93
N TYR A 80 3.73 -1.46 -12.91
CA TYR A 80 3.50 -0.94 -11.55
C TYR A 80 3.34 0.58 -11.54
N ASP A 81 4.24 1.30 -12.21
CA ASP A 81 4.20 2.77 -12.31
C ASP A 81 2.88 3.30 -12.87
N SER A 82 2.34 2.67 -13.93
CA SER A 82 1.05 3.07 -14.50
C SER A 82 -0.09 2.91 -13.50
N VAL A 83 -0.12 1.79 -12.77
CA VAL A 83 -1.16 1.50 -11.78
C VAL A 83 -1.09 2.46 -10.60
N VAL A 84 0.11 2.77 -10.09
CA VAL A 84 0.30 3.77 -9.03
C VAL A 84 -0.20 5.15 -9.49
N LYS A 85 0.12 5.55 -10.72
CA LYS A 85 -0.36 6.83 -11.30
C LYS A 85 -1.87 6.85 -11.49
N GLN A 86 -2.49 5.74 -11.87
CA GLN A 86 -3.95 5.63 -11.95
C GLN A 86 -4.61 5.71 -10.57
N GLY A 87 -4.02 5.10 -9.55
CA GLY A 87 -4.49 5.22 -8.16
C GLY A 87 -4.52 6.67 -7.69
N LYS A 88 -3.46 7.44 -7.99
CA LYS A 88 -3.40 8.87 -7.68
C LYS A 88 -4.51 9.71 -8.34
N LEU A 89 -5.07 9.29 -9.47
CA LEU A 89 -6.19 9.99 -10.10
C LEU A 89 -7.48 9.92 -9.28
N VAL A 90 -7.61 8.88 -8.45
CA VAL A 90 -8.74 8.67 -7.54
C VAL A 90 -8.34 8.84 -6.08
N ASP A 91 -7.26 9.58 -5.84
CA ASP A 91 -6.72 9.87 -4.51
C ASP A 91 -6.33 8.63 -3.69
N TYR A 92 -6.09 7.50 -4.36
CA TYR A 92 -5.54 6.31 -3.74
C TYR A 92 -4.01 6.39 -3.68
N ASN A 93 -3.48 6.42 -2.47
CA ASN A 93 -2.04 6.36 -2.22
C ASN A 93 -1.60 4.94 -1.89
N THR A 94 -0.54 4.50 -2.56
CA THR A 94 0.06 3.18 -2.32
C THR A 94 0.50 3.06 -0.86
N LYS A 95 0.04 2.01 -0.19
CA LYS A 95 0.38 1.77 1.20
C LYS A 95 1.83 1.31 1.34
N SER A 96 2.44 1.75 2.44
CA SER A 96 3.77 1.31 2.85
C SER A 96 3.70 -0.06 3.53
N ALA A 97 4.74 -0.47 4.25
CA ALA A 97 4.79 -1.80 4.81
C ALA A 97 3.88 -1.87 6.03
N ILE A 98 3.25 -3.02 6.22
CA ILE A 98 2.34 -3.24 7.35
C ILE A 98 3.03 -4.12 8.37
N ALA A 99 2.91 -3.77 9.64
CA ALA A 99 3.40 -4.59 10.75
C ALA A 99 2.55 -5.83 10.98
N ALA A 100 3.22 -6.94 11.26
CA ALA A 100 2.55 -8.14 11.76
C ALA A 100 2.01 -7.87 13.18
N SER A 101 0.92 -8.53 13.55
CA SER A 101 0.32 -8.40 14.88
C SER A 101 0.00 -9.78 15.45
N VAL A 102 0.12 -9.93 16.76
CA VAL A 102 -0.22 -11.17 17.48
C VAL A 102 -0.54 -10.90 18.93
N ASP A 103 -1.41 -11.71 19.51
CA ASP A 103 -1.66 -11.67 20.96
C ASP A 103 -0.79 -12.70 21.66
N VAL A 104 -0.01 -12.26 22.64
CA VAL A 104 0.75 -13.15 23.52
C VAL A 104 -0.05 -13.43 24.78
N THR A 105 0.08 -14.66 25.27
CA THR A 105 -0.46 -15.06 26.56
C THR A 105 0.70 -15.14 27.55
N LEU A 106 0.67 -14.27 28.54
CA LEU A 106 1.49 -14.38 29.74
C LEU A 106 0.83 -15.38 30.68
N THR A 107 1.63 -16.25 31.30
CA THR A 107 1.16 -17.18 32.32
C THR A 107 2.06 -17.15 33.55
N ARG A 108 1.49 -17.33 34.74
CA ARG A 108 2.22 -17.48 36.00
C ARG A 108 1.73 -18.70 36.76
N SER A 109 2.52 -19.20 37.71
CA SER A 109 2.13 -20.35 38.52
C SER A 109 0.97 -20.01 39.47
N ILE A 110 0.16 -21.01 39.79
CA ILE A 110 -0.88 -20.92 40.83
C ILE A 110 -0.32 -21.10 42.26
N THR A 111 0.91 -21.60 42.38
CA THR A 111 1.54 -21.93 43.66
C THR A 111 2.63 -20.95 44.08
N SER A 112 2.94 -19.93 43.26
CA SER A 112 3.99 -18.97 43.57
C SER A 112 3.49 -17.86 44.51
N GLU A 113 4.42 -17.30 45.29
CA GLU A 113 4.14 -16.16 46.18
C GLU A 113 3.67 -14.90 45.40
N ASN A 114 3.90 -14.86 44.08
CA ASN A 114 3.58 -13.75 43.19
C ASN A 114 2.14 -13.77 42.66
N ILE A 115 1.29 -14.74 43.05
CA ILE A 115 -0.09 -14.82 42.54
C ILE A 115 -0.92 -13.59 42.94
N GLY A 116 -0.63 -12.98 44.08
CA GLY A 116 -1.26 -11.74 44.55
C GLY A 116 -0.68 -10.47 43.93
N ALA A 117 0.36 -10.56 43.11
CA ALA A 117 0.97 -9.39 42.48
C ALA A 117 0.05 -8.82 41.39
N ASN A 118 -0.03 -7.49 41.37
CA ASN A 118 -0.67 -6.71 40.33
C ASN A 118 0.41 -5.97 39.54
N ILE A 119 0.34 -6.01 38.22
CA ILE A 119 1.29 -5.29 37.36
C ILE A 119 0.56 -4.61 36.21
N LEU A 120 0.91 -3.34 35.98
CA LEU A 120 0.56 -2.61 34.78
C LEU A 120 1.69 -2.80 33.75
N ILE A 121 1.33 -3.34 32.59
CA ILE A 121 2.19 -3.45 31.42
C ILE A 121 1.86 -2.26 30.51
N PRO A 122 2.69 -1.21 30.47
CA PRO A 122 2.41 -0.05 29.63
C PRO A 122 2.50 -0.40 28.15
N ALA A 123 1.80 0.36 27.31
CA ALA A 123 1.97 0.38 25.86
C ALA A 123 3.44 0.69 25.51
N GLY A 124 3.95 0.08 24.45
CA GLY A 124 5.37 0.20 24.08
C GLY A 124 6.32 -0.70 24.87
N THR A 125 5.82 -1.59 25.73
CA THR A 125 6.65 -2.62 26.36
C THR A 125 7.23 -3.54 25.29
N VAL A 126 8.55 -3.70 25.30
CA VAL A 126 9.28 -4.45 24.28
C VAL A 126 9.31 -5.95 24.60
N PHE A 127 8.88 -6.76 23.64
CA PHE A 127 9.03 -8.21 23.59
C PHE A 127 9.96 -8.59 22.44
N THR A 128 10.60 -9.75 22.56
CA THR A 128 11.54 -10.25 21.54
C THR A 128 11.16 -11.69 21.16
N ASP A 129 11.19 -11.99 19.87
CA ASP A 129 11.01 -13.36 19.38
C ASP A 129 12.35 -14.12 19.28
N ASN A 130 12.27 -15.42 18.99
CA ASN A 130 13.44 -16.31 18.85
C ASN A 130 14.37 -15.91 17.69
N SER A 131 13.91 -15.06 16.75
CA SER A 131 14.69 -14.54 15.63
C SER A 131 15.29 -13.15 15.91
N GLY A 132 15.06 -12.60 17.11
CA GLY A 132 15.53 -11.29 17.52
C GLY A 132 14.72 -10.12 16.96
N ASN A 133 13.51 -10.34 16.42
CA ASN A 133 12.65 -9.22 16.04
C ASN A 133 12.03 -8.60 17.30
N VAL A 134 11.88 -7.29 17.24
CA VAL A 134 11.28 -6.46 18.28
C VAL A 134 9.77 -6.37 18.05
N TRP A 135 9.04 -6.51 19.13
CA TRP A 135 7.59 -6.40 19.24
C TRP A 135 7.25 -5.42 20.35
N MET A 136 6.20 -4.61 20.19
CA MET A 136 5.74 -3.68 21.22
C MET A 136 4.27 -3.91 21.56
N SER A 137 3.92 -3.74 22.83
CA SER A 137 2.52 -3.78 23.26
C SER A 137 1.75 -2.59 22.68
N SER A 138 0.57 -2.84 22.09
CA SER A 138 -0.22 -1.78 21.44
C SER A 138 -1.02 -0.92 22.42
N ARG A 139 -1.32 -1.43 23.61
CA ARG A 139 -2.09 -0.75 24.66
C ARG A 139 -1.61 -1.13 26.05
N ASP A 140 -1.98 -0.32 27.03
CA ASP A 140 -1.79 -0.62 28.44
C ASP A 140 -2.62 -1.84 28.83
N VAL A 141 -2.00 -2.82 29.48
CA VAL A 141 -2.67 -4.03 29.97
C VAL A 141 -2.34 -4.23 31.44
N THR A 142 -3.38 -4.35 32.27
CA THR A 142 -3.21 -4.69 33.68
C THR A 142 -3.35 -6.19 33.89
N TRP A 143 -2.32 -6.82 34.46
CA TRP A 143 -2.38 -8.19 34.93
C TRP A 143 -2.82 -8.20 36.40
N TRP A 144 -4.13 -8.44 36.58
CA TRP A 144 -4.78 -8.46 37.88
C TRP A 144 -4.29 -9.59 38.78
N PRO A 145 -4.34 -9.42 40.12
CA PRO A 145 -3.99 -10.46 41.09
C PRO A 145 -4.93 -11.67 40.94
N ASN A 146 -4.46 -12.85 41.35
CA ASN A 146 -5.19 -14.12 41.32
C ASN A 146 -5.65 -14.58 39.92
N THR A 147 -5.14 -13.95 38.86
CA THR A 147 -5.38 -14.36 37.47
C THR A 147 -4.15 -15.08 36.92
N THR A 148 -4.30 -16.31 36.42
CA THR A 148 -3.17 -17.13 35.94
C THR A 148 -2.66 -16.72 34.58
N THR A 149 -3.53 -16.16 33.74
CA THR A 149 -3.20 -15.76 32.37
C THR A 149 -3.54 -14.31 32.09
N CYS A 150 -2.74 -13.66 31.24
CA CYS A 150 -2.98 -12.31 30.77
C CYS A 150 -2.67 -12.23 29.28
N LYS A 151 -3.59 -11.68 28.49
CA LYS A 151 -3.40 -11.47 27.06
C LYS A 151 -2.86 -10.07 26.80
N VAL A 152 -1.77 -9.98 26.04
CA VAL A 152 -1.17 -8.70 25.65
C VAL A 152 -1.10 -8.64 24.13
N PRO A 153 -1.75 -7.66 23.47
CA PRO A 153 -1.66 -7.48 22.03
C PRO A 153 -0.31 -6.86 21.65
N LEU A 154 0.39 -7.48 20.70
CA LEU A 154 1.69 -7.04 20.22
C LEU A 154 1.65 -6.69 18.73
N VAL A 155 2.45 -5.70 18.36
CA VAL A 155 2.72 -5.29 16.98
C VAL A 155 4.22 -5.41 16.71
N GLN A 156 4.56 -5.97 15.55
CA GLN A 156 5.93 -6.16 15.10
C GLN A 156 6.48 -4.85 14.55
N HIS A 157 7.00 -4.02 15.45
CA HIS A 157 7.62 -2.78 15.06
C HIS A 157 8.59 -2.25 16.11
N GLU A 158 9.48 -1.36 15.67
CA GLU A 158 10.43 -0.66 16.52
C GLU A 158 10.42 0.84 16.22
N ILE A 159 10.64 1.65 17.25
CA ILE A 159 10.71 3.11 17.11
C ILE A 159 12.00 3.47 16.37
N TYR A 160 11.88 4.35 15.38
CA TYR A 160 12.99 4.90 14.63
C TYR A 160 12.99 6.44 14.72
N GLY A 161 13.81 6.95 15.64
CA GLY A 161 14.00 8.40 15.85
C GLY A 161 15.25 8.98 15.15
N ASN A 162 16.18 8.13 14.71
CA ASN A 162 17.42 8.55 14.03
C ASN A 162 17.21 8.74 12.52
N SER A 163 16.13 9.43 12.15
CA SER A 163 15.82 9.68 10.76
C SER A 163 16.84 10.62 10.12
N ARG A 164 17.28 10.26 8.91
CA ARG A 164 18.13 11.14 8.06
C ARG A 164 17.37 12.39 7.59
N LEU A 165 16.06 12.43 7.82
CA LEU A 165 15.22 13.58 7.57
C LEU A 165 15.45 14.71 8.59
N ASN A 166 15.91 14.38 9.80
CA ASN A 166 16.19 15.38 10.82
C ASN A 166 17.28 16.35 10.34
N GLY A 167 16.98 17.65 10.36
CA GLY A 167 17.87 18.71 9.92
C GLY A 167 17.83 19.03 8.42
N ILE A 168 17.04 18.31 7.61
CA ILE A 168 16.82 18.68 6.21
C ILE A 168 16.14 20.05 6.16
N ILE A 169 16.63 20.90 5.26
CA ILE A 169 16.06 22.22 4.97
C ILE A 169 15.00 22.05 3.88
N ILE A 170 13.83 22.65 4.08
CA ILE A 170 12.74 22.62 3.12
C ILE A 170 13.19 23.33 1.83
N PRO A 171 13.11 22.65 0.66
CA PRO A 171 13.52 23.22 -0.62
C PRO A 171 12.64 24.40 -1.03
N THR A 172 13.17 25.25 -1.91
CA THR A 172 12.46 26.41 -2.47
C THR A 172 11.48 26.06 -3.60
N ASP A 173 11.25 24.76 -3.85
CA ASP A 173 10.43 24.28 -4.95
C ASP A 173 8.94 24.57 -4.75
N ASP A 174 8.20 24.58 -5.86
CA ASP A 174 6.76 24.80 -5.83
C ASP A 174 6.01 23.66 -5.11
N ARG A 175 6.45 22.42 -5.37
CA ARG A 175 6.01 21.22 -4.64
C ARG A 175 7.16 20.66 -3.81
N VAL A 176 6.94 20.57 -2.51
CA VAL A 176 7.93 20.03 -1.59
C VAL A 176 7.80 18.51 -1.55
N ILE A 177 8.82 17.81 -2.04
CA ILE A 177 8.93 16.35 -1.99
C ILE A 177 10.24 16.00 -1.31
N ILE A 178 10.19 15.14 -0.30
CA ILE A 178 11.37 14.76 0.50
C ILE A 178 11.42 13.23 0.61
N THR A 179 12.45 12.61 0.05
CA THR A 179 12.62 11.16 0.11
C THR A 179 13.12 10.73 1.49
N LEU A 180 12.60 9.63 2.04
CA LEU A 180 13.07 9.08 3.32
C LEU A 180 14.53 8.62 3.24
N GLY A 181 14.99 8.24 2.05
CA GLY A 181 16.30 7.64 1.81
C GLY A 181 16.37 6.18 2.24
N THR A 182 17.60 5.68 2.40
CA THR A 182 17.86 4.27 2.72
C THR A 182 17.51 3.96 4.18
N LEU A 183 16.62 2.99 4.37
CA LEU A 183 16.26 2.44 5.68
C LEU A 183 17.20 1.28 6.07
N PRO A 184 17.27 0.90 7.37
CA PRO A 184 18.04 -0.27 7.80
C PRO A 184 17.67 -1.54 7.03
N ASN A 185 18.66 -2.38 6.75
CA ASN A 185 18.45 -3.57 5.91
C ASN A 185 17.37 -4.50 6.46
N GLY A 186 16.47 -4.93 5.57
CA GLY A 186 15.34 -5.81 5.90
C GLY A 186 14.30 -5.18 6.83
N LYS A 187 14.26 -3.84 6.92
CA LYS A 187 13.23 -3.09 7.64
C LYS A 187 12.62 -2.04 6.70
N TYR A 188 11.34 -1.78 6.87
CA TYR A 188 10.54 -0.90 6.04
C TYR A 188 9.80 0.11 6.92
N TYR A 189 9.47 1.26 6.34
CA TYR A 189 8.60 2.22 6.99
C TYR A 189 7.21 1.60 7.21
N GLU A 190 6.75 1.60 8.46
CA GLU A 190 5.40 1.17 8.80
C GLU A 190 4.40 2.25 8.40
N HIS A 191 3.42 1.86 7.57
CA HIS A 191 2.39 2.77 7.07
C HIS A 191 1.63 3.47 8.22
N GLY A 192 1.30 4.75 8.04
CA GLY A 192 0.51 5.50 9.01
C GLY A 192 1.21 5.91 10.32
N THR A 193 2.52 5.68 10.47
CA THR A 193 3.19 5.85 11.78
C THR A 193 4.06 7.08 11.94
N MET A 194 4.25 7.89 10.88
CA MET A 194 5.17 9.03 10.94
C MET A 194 4.61 10.21 11.73
N SER A 195 5.42 10.69 12.68
CA SER A 195 5.31 11.98 13.33
C SER A 195 6.38 12.92 12.78
N LEU A 196 5.99 14.15 12.48
CA LEU A 196 6.84 15.15 11.82
C LEU A 196 6.70 16.52 12.50
N LYS A 197 7.82 17.17 12.77
CA LYS A 197 7.89 18.59 13.13
C LYS A 197 8.79 19.36 12.18
N ILE A 198 8.31 20.51 11.73
CA ILE A 198 9.05 21.46 10.88
C ILE A 198 9.03 22.81 11.59
N GLY A 199 10.20 23.43 11.78
CA GLY A 199 10.31 24.70 12.52
C GLY A 199 9.78 24.61 13.96
N GLY A 200 9.75 23.41 14.56
CA GLY A 200 9.18 23.16 15.88
C GLY A 200 7.65 22.97 15.90
N GLU A 201 6.97 23.12 14.77
CA GLU A 201 5.52 22.94 14.65
C GLU A 201 5.17 21.52 14.20
N THR A 202 4.15 20.92 14.81
CA THR A 202 3.67 19.58 14.45
C THR A 202 2.91 19.60 13.13
N TRP A 203 3.25 18.65 12.26
CA TRP A 203 2.51 18.32 11.05
C TRP A 203 1.77 17.00 11.26
N VAL A 204 0.52 16.92 10.77
CA VAL A 204 -0.35 15.76 10.94
C VAL A 204 -0.29 14.90 9.68
N LEU A 205 -0.03 13.60 9.88
CA LEU A 205 -0.08 12.62 8.81
C LEU A 205 -1.54 12.36 8.43
N VAL A 206 -1.87 12.46 7.15
CA VAL A 206 -3.21 12.19 6.61
C VAL A 206 -3.13 11.21 5.45
N ASP A 207 -4.25 10.55 5.13
CA ASP A 207 -4.37 9.66 3.97
C ASP A 207 -4.77 10.40 2.68
N THR A 208 -5.31 11.61 2.83
CA THR A 208 -5.80 12.45 1.74
C THR A 208 -5.75 13.93 2.11
N PHE A 209 -5.44 14.79 1.13
CA PHE A 209 -5.57 16.24 1.28
C PHE A 209 -6.98 16.77 0.98
N ALA A 210 -7.93 15.96 0.50
CA ALA A 210 -9.26 16.39 0.07
C ALA A 210 -10.04 17.15 1.16
N TYR A 211 -9.80 16.80 2.43
CA TYR A 211 -10.44 17.43 3.60
C TYR A 211 -9.57 18.51 4.29
N SER A 212 -8.38 18.78 3.75
CA SER A 212 -7.41 19.70 4.35
C SER A 212 -7.67 21.14 3.91
N LYS A 213 -7.67 22.08 4.86
CA LYS A 213 -7.80 23.51 4.59
C LYS A 213 -6.45 24.12 4.21
N PRO A 214 -6.42 25.30 3.57
CA PRO A 214 -5.18 26.00 3.14
C PRO A 214 -4.08 26.16 4.20
N LYS A 215 -4.44 26.20 5.49
CA LYS A 215 -3.52 26.42 6.61
C LYS A 215 -3.27 25.17 7.45
N ASP A 216 -3.93 24.06 7.13
CA ASP A 216 -3.79 22.82 7.89
C ASP A 216 -2.42 22.21 7.59
N LYS A 217 -1.61 22.01 8.63
CA LYS A 217 -0.25 21.47 8.52
C LYS A 217 -0.30 19.97 8.34
N HIS A 218 -0.75 19.53 7.17
CA HIS A 218 -0.90 18.13 6.83
C HIS A 218 0.21 17.69 5.89
N PHE A 219 0.63 16.44 6.03
CA PHE A 219 1.58 15.80 5.14
C PHE A 219 1.15 14.36 4.87
N MET A 220 1.69 13.81 3.80
CA MET A 220 1.40 12.44 3.36
C MET A 220 2.71 11.72 3.08
N VAL A 221 2.73 10.42 3.36
CA VAL A 221 3.85 9.53 3.00
C VAL A 221 3.36 8.56 1.93
N SER A 222 3.96 8.65 0.75
CA SER A 222 3.63 7.78 -0.39
C SER A 222 4.86 7.03 -0.87
N VAL A 223 4.64 5.94 -1.58
CA VAL A 223 5.69 5.13 -2.19
C VAL A 223 5.72 5.39 -3.70
N ASP A 224 6.90 5.63 -4.26
CA ASP A 224 7.08 5.81 -5.69
C ASP A 224 7.11 4.47 -6.45
N SER A 225 7.20 4.54 -7.78
CA SER A 225 7.26 3.35 -8.64
C SER A 225 8.52 2.50 -8.45
N ALA A 226 9.56 3.06 -7.82
CA ALA A 226 10.82 2.40 -7.51
C ALA A 226 10.87 1.90 -6.05
N LEU A 227 9.71 1.88 -5.36
CA LEU A 227 9.58 1.45 -3.98
C LEU A 227 10.35 2.33 -2.98
N ASN A 228 10.51 3.62 -3.28
CA ASN A 228 11.07 4.59 -2.34
C ASN A 228 9.95 5.40 -1.69
N PRO A 229 9.85 5.39 -0.35
CA PRO A 229 8.91 6.25 0.35
C PRO A 229 9.40 7.71 0.33
N TYR A 230 8.46 8.63 0.14
CA TYR A 230 8.69 10.07 0.16
C TYR A 230 7.54 10.81 0.85
N LEU A 231 7.87 11.92 1.48
CA LEU A 231 6.94 12.88 2.03
C LEU A 231 6.54 13.85 0.94
N HIS A 232 5.28 14.26 0.96
CA HIS A 232 4.80 15.41 0.22
C HIS A 232 3.76 16.17 1.04
N PHE A 233 3.57 17.44 0.68
CA PHE A 233 2.78 18.40 1.44
C PHE A 233 1.66 18.98 0.56
N GLY A 234 0.75 19.71 1.21
CA GLY A 234 -0.28 20.46 0.52
C GLY A 234 0.27 21.54 -0.41
N ASP A 235 -0.59 22.03 -1.29
CA ASP A 235 -0.28 23.04 -2.30
C ASP A 235 -0.64 24.48 -1.84
N GLY A 236 -1.10 24.64 -0.60
CA GLY A 236 -1.61 25.91 -0.06
C GLY A 236 -3.09 26.15 -0.32
N LEU A 237 -3.75 25.32 -1.14
CA LEU A 237 -5.22 25.27 -1.26
C LEU A 237 -5.78 24.10 -0.47
N TYR A 238 -5.20 22.92 -0.67
CA TYR A 238 -5.51 21.68 0.05
C TYR A 238 -4.32 21.30 0.94
N GLY A 239 -4.33 21.80 2.17
CA GLY A 239 -3.22 21.69 3.10
C GLY A 239 -2.16 22.78 2.91
N ALA A 240 -1.45 23.10 3.99
CA ALA A 240 -0.39 24.10 4.00
C ALA A 240 0.86 23.58 3.29
N LYS A 241 1.58 24.51 2.66
CA LYS A 241 2.94 24.29 2.18
C LYS A 241 3.94 24.72 3.28
N PRO A 242 4.94 23.90 3.63
CA PRO A 242 5.97 24.31 4.58
C PRO A 242 6.79 25.46 4.00
N ASN A 243 7.26 26.41 4.83
CA ASN A 243 8.03 27.54 4.32
C ASN A 243 9.40 27.06 3.85
N ALA A 244 9.82 27.55 2.70
CA ALA A 244 11.17 27.30 2.21
C ALA A 244 12.20 27.84 3.20
N GLY A 245 13.25 27.06 3.47
CA GLY A 245 14.27 27.40 4.46
C GLY A 245 13.97 26.93 5.88
N ASP A 246 12.73 26.53 6.21
CA ASP A 246 12.45 25.89 7.49
C ASP A 246 13.22 24.57 7.59
N ARG A 247 13.50 24.13 8.83
CA ARG A 247 14.17 22.86 9.10
C ARG A 247 13.19 21.83 9.61
N ILE A 248 13.33 20.60 9.15
CA ILE A 248 12.73 19.44 9.81
C ILE A 248 13.42 19.27 11.16
N THR A 249 12.69 19.51 12.24
CA THR A 249 13.24 19.50 13.61
C THR A 249 13.15 18.13 14.26
N GLU A 250 12.13 17.35 13.93
CA GLU A 250 11.91 16.02 14.53
C GLU A 250 11.13 15.14 13.57
N VAL A 251 11.60 13.90 13.39
CA VAL A 251 10.89 12.83 12.68
C VAL A 251 11.03 11.55 13.47
N ILE A 252 9.88 10.96 13.82
CA ILE A 252 9.80 9.68 14.51
C ILE A 252 8.78 8.83 13.76
N PHE A 253 9.14 7.60 13.43
CA PHE A 253 8.21 6.62 12.86
C PHE A 253 8.58 5.23 13.31
N TYR A 254 7.75 4.25 12.95
CA TYR A 254 8.03 2.86 13.25
C TYR A 254 8.59 2.11 12.04
N LEU A 255 9.52 1.21 12.31
CA LEU A 255 10.06 0.27 11.34
C LEU A 255 9.47 -1.12 11.56
N THR A 256 9.07 -1.76 10.47
CA THR A 256 8.53 -3.13 10.44
C THR A 256 9.39 -4.03 9.56
N LYS A 257 9.37 -5.34 9.81
CA LYS A 257 9.93 -6.38 8.92
C LYS A 257 9.00 -6.71 7.75
N GLY A 258 7.80 -6.12 7.71
CA GLY A 258 6.80 -6.37 6.68
C GLY A 258 6.42 -7.84 6.62
N TYR A 259 6.57 -8.47 5.46
CA TYR A 259 6.28 -9.90 5.28
C TYR A 259 7.09 -10.80 6.22
N ASN A 260 8.35 -10.44 6.50
CA ASN A 260 9.21 -11.22 7.38
C ASN A 260 8.89 -11.05 8.88
N GLY A 261 7.92 -10.22 9.23
CA GLY A 261 7.40 -10.09 10.59
C GLY A 261 6.37 -11.17 10.95
N ASN A 262 5.89 -11.95 9.98
CA ASN A 262 4.98 -13.06 10.24
C ASN A 262 5.76 -14.27 10.79
N ILE A 263 5.56 -14.58 12.07
CA ILE A 263 6.27 -15.66 12.79
C ILE A 263 5.30 -16.76 13.22
N GLY A 264 5.81 -17.99 13.38
CA GLY A 264 5.00 -19.12 13.83
C GLY A 264 4.52 -19.00 15.28
N SER A 265 3.56 -19.84 15.66
CA SER A 265 3.15 -19.98 17.07
C SER A 265 4.34 -20.39 17.95
N GLY A 266 4.34 -19.95 19.21
CA GLY A 266 5.41 -20.25 20.18
C GLY A 266 6.77 -19.60 19.90
N SER A 267 6.83 -18.60 19.02
CA SER A 267 8.07 -17.90 18.66
C SER A 267 8.45 -16.77 19.63
N ILE A 268 7.50 -16.22 20.38
CA ILE A 268 7.74 -15.20 21.40
C ILE A 268 7.81 -15.88 22.77
N THR A 269 9.01 -16.01 23.31
CA THR A 269 9.28 -16.80 24.53
C THR A 269 9.96 -16.00 25.65
N THR A 270 10.47 -14.81 25.34
CA THR A 270 11.23 -13.99 26.29
C THR A 270 10.30 -13.04 27.03
N VAL A 271 10.24 -13.17 28.36
CA VAL A 271 9.44 -12.28 29.22
C VAL A 271 10.21 -10.96 29.45
N PRO A 272 9.61 -9.80 29.17
CA PRO A 272 10.21 -8.50 29.42
C PRO A 272 10.58 -8.28 30.90
N ALA A 273 11.67 -7.55 31.16
CA ALA A 273 12.16 -7.27 32.51
C ALA A 273 11.13 -6.56 33.41
N VAL A 274 10.29 -5.71 32.82
CA VAL A 274 9.19 -5.03 33.54
C VAL A 274 8.22 -6.04 34.16
N ILE A 275 8.02 -7.20 33.52
CA ILE A 275 7.16 -8.28 34.01
C ILE A 275 7.93 -9.21 34.94
N SER A 276 9.08 -9.73 34.51
CA SER A 276 9.85 -10.70 35.31
C SER A 276 10.44 -10.13 36.60
N GLY A 277 10.58 -8.79 36.69
CA GLY A 277 10.95 -8.11 37.93
C GLY A 277 9.87 -8.10 39.01
N VAL A 278 8.60 -8.32 38.64
CA VAL A 278 7.46 -8.39 39.58
C VAL A 278 6.93 -9.82 39.71
N ILE A 279 6.89 -10.56 38.61
CA ILE A 279 6.40 -11.94 38.54
C ILE A 279 7.53 -12.79 37.95
N SER A 280 8.43 -13.26 38.82
CA SER A 280 9.66 -13.94 38.43
C SER A 280 9.44 -15.29 37.73
N ASP A 281 8.29 -15.92 37.97
CA ASP A 281 7.84 -17.19 37.37
C ASP A 281 6.94 -16.98 36.15
N ALA A 282 6.82 -15.75 35.64
CA ALA A 282 6.07 -15.48 34.43
C ALA A 282 6.71 -16.18 33.23
N THR A 283 5.88 -16.69 32.34
CA THR A 283 6.26 -17.18 31.01
C THR A 283 5.39 -16.50 29.97
N VAL A 284 5.88 -16.43 28.73
CA VAL A 284 5.14 -15.85 27.60
C VAL A 284 5.15 -16.82 26.43
N SER A 285 4.02 -16.88 25.72
CA SER A 285 3.93 -17.57 24.44
C SER A 285 2.85 -16.94 23.56
N ASN A 286 3.09 -16.82 22.25
CA ASN A 286 2.04 -16.57 21.29
C ASN A 286 1.35 -17.89 20.91
N ALA A 287 0.08 -18.05 21.28
CA ALA A 287 -0.68 -19.26 21.00
C ALA A 287 -0.90 -19.48 19.48
N TYR A 288 -1.09 -18.38 18.75
CA TYR A 288 -1.28 -18.37 17.30
C TYR A 288 -0.07 -17.73 16.60
N ALA A 289 0.07 -18.01 15.31
CA ALA A 289 1.07 -17.35 14.46
C ALA A 289 0.78 -15.85 14.36
N ALA A 290 1.84 -15.05 14.28
CA ALA A 290 1.69 -13.63 13.99
C ALA A 290 1.39 -13.41 12.50
N ALA A 291 0.51 -12.45 12.22
CA ALA A 291 -0.08 -12.31 10.91
C ALA A 291 -0.29 -10.85 10.48
N GLY A 292 -0.58 -10.68 9.19
CA GLY A 292 -0.91 -9.42 8.50
C GLY A 292 0.28 -8.49 8.26
N GLY A 293 1.50 -8.98 8.47
CA GLY A 293 2.69 -8.27 8.04
C GLY A 293 2.84 -8.38 6.52
N SER A 294 3.08 -7.25 5.85
CA SER A 294 3.28 -7.19 4.41
C SER A 294 4.32 -6.11 4.06
N ASN A 295 5.02 -6.31 2.94
CA ASN A 295 5.91 -5.27 2.41
C ASN A 295 5.06 -4.17 1.75
N TYR A 296 5.68 -3.23 1.03
CA TYR A 296 4.95 -2.26 0.23
C TYR A 296 4.00 -2.94 -0.76
N GLU A 297 2.86 -2.31 -1.02
CA GLU A 297 1.86 -2.90 -1.91
C GLU A 297 2.47 -3.23 -3.26
N ASN A 298 2.30 -4.48 -3.66
CA ASN A 298 2.74 -4.96 -4.96
C ASN A 298 1.69 -4.65 -6.04
N PHE A 299 2.04 -4.90 -7.30
CA PHE A 299 1.19 -4.66 -8.45
C PHE A 299 -0.23 -5.26 -8.33
N GLN A 300 -0.35 -6.48 -7.79
CA GLN A 300 -1.65 -7.15 -7.67
C GLN A 300 -2.51 -6.50 -6.59
N MET A 301 -1.92 -6.23 -5.42
CA MET A 301 -2.61 -5.57 -4.30
C MET A 301 -3.19 -4.23 -4.72
N ILE A 302 -2.42 -3.39 -5.42
CA ILE A 302 -2.90 -2.08 -5.84
C ILE A 302 -4.07 -2.19 -6.84
N LYS A 303 -4.03 -3.18 -7.75
CA LYS A 303 -5.14 -3.43 -8.69
C LYS A 303 -6.42 -3.89 -8.01
N GLU A 304 -6.31 -4.53 -6.85
CA GLU A 304 -7.45 -4.97 -6.03
C GLU A 304 -7.96 -3.84 -5.13
N HIS A 305 -7.06 -3.05 -4.53
CA HIS A 305 -7.42 -2.01 -3.57
C HIS A 305 -7.92 -0.70 -4.21
N ILE A 306 -7.40 -0.29 -5.37
CA ILE A 306 -7.89 0.93 -6.04
C ILE A 306 -9.41 0.87 -6.28
N PRO A 307 -9.98 -0.19 -6.91
CA PRO A 307 -11.42 -0.27 -7.11
C PRO A 307 -12.22 -0.27 -5.81
N LEU A 308 -11.72 -0.93 -4.75
CA LEU A 308 -12.38 -0.96 -3.44
C LEU A 308 -12.48 0.45 -2.84
N SER A 309 -11.40 1.24 -2.91
CA SER A 309 -11.41 2.61 -2.40
C SER A 309 -12.45 3.51 -3.10
N VAL A 310 -12.59 3.35 -4.41
CA VAL A 310 -13.55 4.11 -5.22
C VAL A 310 -14.98 3.66 -4.95
N LYS A 311 -15.20 2.36 -4.70
CA LYS A 311 -16.52 1.80 -4.46
C LYS A 311 -17.10 2.25 -3.12
N THR A 312 -16.27 2.31 -2.07
CA THR A 312 -16.71 2.65 -0.72
C THR A 312 -16.72 4.16 -0.47
N LEU A 313 -15.88 4.94 -1.17
CA LEU A 313 -15.70 6.38 -0.94
C LEU A 313 -15.45 6.72 0.55
N GLY A 314 -14.91 5.78 1.31
CA GLY A 314 -14.67 5.93 2.75
C GLY A 314 -15.90 5.78 3.65
N VAL A 315 -17.05 5.31 3.15
CA VAL A 315 -18.29 5.18 3.94
C VAL A 315 -18.94 3.79 3.76
N ALA A 316 -19.34 3.17 4.87
CA ALA A 316 -20.04 1.88 4.87
C ALA A 316 -21.57 2.08 4.98
N ILE A 317 -22.35 1.60 4.01
CA ILE A 317 -23.82 1.63 4.09
C ILE A 317 -24.39 0.21 3.94
N THR A 318 -23.97 -0.52 2.91
CA THR A 318 -24.41 -1.90 2.67
C THR A 318 -23.48 -2.90 3.37
N ALA A 319 -23.95 -4.13 3.61
CA ALA A 319 -23.10 -5.19 4.17
C ALA A 319 -21.82 -5.44 3.34
N GLN A 320 -21.91 -5.24 2.02
CA GLN A 320 -20.74 -5.33 1.14
C GLN A 320 -19.76 -4.18 1.37
N ASP A 321 -20.24 -2.96 1.63
CA ASP A 321 -19.35 -1.82 1.89
C ASP A 321 -18.57 -2.01 3.20
N PHE A 322 -19.19 -2.61 4.23
CA PHE A 322 -18.49 -3.00 5.47
C PHE A 322 -17.38 -4.02 5.20
N ALA A 323 -17.63 -5.03 4.35
CA ALA A 323 -16.60 -5.99 3.95
C ALA A 323 -15.48 -5.31 3.15
N ASP A 324 -15.85 -4.49 2.17
CA ASP A 324 -14.91 -3.80 1.29
C ASP A 324 -14.04 -2.80 2.06
N LEU A 325 -14.62 -2.04 3.01
CA LEU A 325 -13.87 -1.15 3.89
C LEU A 325 -12.97 -1.90 4.87
N ALA A 326 -13.44 -3.01 5.44
CA ALA A 326 -12.58 -3.85 6.28
C ALA A 326 -11.37 -4.38 5.51
N MET A 327 -11.52 -4.70 4.22
CA MET A 327 -10.39 -5.07 3.35
C MET A 327 -9.47 -3.90 3.01
N THR A 328 -9.90 -2.65 3.15
CA THR A 328 -8.99 -1.51 3.04
C THR A 328 -8.08 -1.36 4.26
N VAL A 329 -8.38 -2.02 5.38
CA VAL A 329 -7.50 -1.99 6.55
C VAL A 329 -6.23 -2.79 6.31
N GLU A 330 -5.13 -2.19 6.70
CA GLU A 330 -3.79 -2.72 6.57
C GLU A 330 -3.63 -4.15 7.12
N GLY A 331 -3.16 -5.06 6.26
CA GLY A 331 -2.89 -6.45 6.64
C GLY A 331 -4.14 -7.33 6.76
N VAL A 332 -5.30 -6.86 6.30
CA VAL A 332 -6.52 -7.67 6.12
C VAL A 332 -6.56 -8.22 4.69
N ASN A 333 -6.63 -9.54 4.55
CA ASN A 333 -6.70 -10.21 3.25
C ASN A 333 -8.14 -10.36 2.75
N LYS A 334 -9.03 -10.77 3.66
CA LYS A 334 -10.45 -11.02 3.37
C LYS A 334 -11.30 -10.53 4.52
N ALA A 335 -12.49 -10.04 4.18
CA ALA A 335 -13.53 -9.76 5.15
C ALA A 335 -14.86 -10.38 4.71
N ALA A 336 -15.68 -10.74 5.68
CA ALA A 336 -17.06 -11.16 5.48
C ALA A 336 -17.93 -10.50 6.55
N VAL A 337 -19.19 -10.24 6.20
CA VAL A 337 -20.13 -9.58 7.10
C VAL A 337 -21.34 -10.47 7.27
N ASP A 338 -21.71 -10.67 8.52
CA ASP A 338 -22.97 -11.27 8.91
C ASP A 338 -23.84 -10.21 9.58
N TYR A 339 -25.03 -9.99 9.04
CA TYR A 339 -25.94 -8.94 9.45
C TYR A 339 -27.22 -9.56 10.02
N GLU A 340 -27.38 -9.42 11.33
CA GLU A 340 -28.63 -9.71 12.01
C GLU A 340 -29.48 -8.44 12.03
N CYS A 341 -30.51 -8.43 11.20
CA CYS A 341 -31.35 -7.26 10.97
C CYS A 341 -31.80 -6.59 12.28
N SER A 342 -31.50 -5.28 12.39
CA SER A 342 -31.88 -4.41 13.52
C SER A 342 -31.22 -4.72 14.88
N ARG A 343 -30.19 -5.58 14.95
CA ARG A 343 -29.57 -5.95 16.24
C ARG A 343 -28.05 -5.89 16.25
N LYS A 344 -27.39 -6.51 15.28
CA LYS A 344 -25.92 -6.65 15.29
C LYS A 344 -25.39 -6.83 13.87
N LEU A 345 -24.28 -6.16 13.58
CA LEU A 345 -23.46 -6.42 12.42
C LEU A 345 -22.13 -7.02 12.94
N THR A 346 -21.79 -8.22 12.47
CA THR A 346 -20.54 -8.91 12.81
C THR A 346 -19.64 -8.93 11.58
N VAL A 347 -18.46 -8.34 11.68
CA VAL A 347 -17.43 -8.40 10.63
C VAL A 347 -16.39 -9.44 11.00
N TYR A 348 -16.18 -10.40 10.12
CA TYR A 348 -15.13 -11.40 10.19
C TYR A 348 -13.98 -10.97 9.31
N ILE A 349 -12.75 -10.96 9.83
CA ILE A 349 -11.55 -10.62 9.08
C ILE A 349 -10.56 -11.78 9.09
N ASN A 350 -9.88 -11.98 7.96
CA ASN A 350 -8.75 -12.88 7.86
C ASN A 350 -7.50 -12.07 7.50
N PRO A 351 -6.46 -12.04 8.36
CA PRO A 351 -5.25 -11.28 8.06
C PRO A 351 -4.40 -11.94 6.96
N ASP A 352 -3.52 -11.15 6.33
CA ASP A 352 -2.53 -11.71 5.41
C ASP A 352 -1.65 -12.75 6.11
N ASN A 353 -1.38 -13.87 5.44
CA ASN A 353 -0.46 -14.92 5.89
C ASN A 353 -0.77 -15.50 7.29
N GLY A 354 -2.02 -15.42 7.76
CA GLY A 354 -2.39 -15.79 9.12
C GLY A 354 -3.61 -16.70 9.26
N SER A 355 -3.73 -17.30 10.45
CA SER A 355 -4.91 -18.05 10.87
C SER A 355 -5.88 -17.22 11.72
N SER A 356 -5.40 -16.17 12.40
CA SER A 356 -6.19 -15.32 13.28
C SER A 356 -5.65 -13.89 13.31
N ALA A 357 -6.55 -12.89 13.31
CA ALA A 357 -6.16 -11.50 13.57
C ALA A 357 -5.92 -11.29 15.07
N GLY A 358 -4.85 -10.59 15.43
CA GLY A 358 -4.63 -10.13 16.80
C GLY A 358 -5.54 -8.95 17.15
N ASP A 359 -5.79 -8.75 18.44
CA ASP A 359 -6.69 -7.70 18.95
C ASP A 359 -6.31 -6.30 18.42
N ALA A 360 -5.02 -5.99 18.28
CA ALA A 360 -4.56 -4.70 17.74
C ALA A 360 -5.09 -4.40 16.33
N ARG A 361 -5.23 -5.44 15.48
CA ARG A 361 -5.78 -5.26 14.12
C ARG A 361 -7.31 -5.23 14.15
N ILE A 362 -7.94 -6.00 15.04
CA ILE A 362 -9.39 -5.95 15.24
C ILE A 362 -9.81 -4.54 15.67
N ASP A 363 -9.07 -3.93 16.60
CA ASP A 363 -9.31 -2.56 17.07
C ASP A 363 -9.16 -1.54 15.91
N LYS A 364 -8.16 -1.70 15.04
CA LYS A 364 -8.01 -0.87 13.83
C LYS A 364 -9.23 -0.97 12.90
N VAL A 365 -9.70 -2.18 12.62
CA VAL A 365 -10.89 -2.40 11.78
C VAL A 365 -12.14 -1.81 12.44
N TYR A 366 -12.30 -2.02 13.74
CA TYR A 366 -13.42 -1.49 14.49
C TYR A 366 -13.48 0.04 14.41
N ASN A 367 -12.35 0.72 14.66
CA ASN A 367 -12.27 2.18 14.64
C ASN A 367 -12.53 2.79 13.25
N LEU A 368 -12.24 2.07 12.17
CA LEU A 368 -12.56 2.53 10.81
C LEU A 368 -14.06 2.41 10.52
N LEU A 369 -14.73 1.38 11.05
CA LEU A 369 -16.12 1.07 10.75
C LEU A 369 -17.12 1.73 11.73
N SER A 370 -16.65 2.20 12.89
CA SER A 370 -17.42 2.93 13.89
C SER A 370 -17.48 4.42 13.58
#